data_AF-A0A1D2QLX6-F1
#
_entry.id   AF-A0A1D2QLX6-F1
#
_cell.length_a   1.000
_cell.length_b   1.000
_cell.length_c   1.000
_cell.angle_alpha   90.00
_cell.angle_beta   90.00
_cell.angle_gamma   90.00
#
_symmetry.space_group_name_H-M   'P 1'
#
loop_
_entity.id
_entity.type
_entity.pdbx_description
1 polymer ?
#
loop_
_entity_poly.entity_id
_entity_poly.type
_entity_poly.pdbx_seq_one_letter_code
_entity_poly.pdbx_strand_id
1 'polypeptide(L)'
;MGCKICFELARYFSTIGQPPKLLFLMASPSPDSSGGWRISQSNDEELSDGLKRLGGTPDNVMHSPKIMQTIMTILRADGELLEAYQAAKTDIVDVDTVLVIAEDDSIVSVPSMLRWQQHLAADIKIHRVVGDHFFMLEQYQKLQVWLIEALQK
;
A
#
# COMPACT_ATOMS: atom_id res chain seq x y z
N MET A 1 -0.72 3.53 1.61
CA MET A 1 -0.33 4.02 2.95
C MET A 1 0.23 2.93 3.84
N GLY A 2 -0.54 1.89 4.17
CA GLY A 2 -0.17 0.88 5.18
C GLY A 2 1.24 0.31 5.02
N CYS A 3 1.66 -0.04 3.81
CA CYS A 3 3.01 -0.60 3.56
C CYS A 3 4.15 0.36 3.93
N LYS A 4 3.99 1.67 3.73
CA LYS A 4 4.98 2.68 4.15
C LYS A 4 5.05 2.78 5.68
N ILE A 5 3.91 2.68 6.35
CA ILE A 5 3.85 2.61 7.82
C ILE A 5 4.54 1.33 8.31
N CYS A 6 4.26 0.17 7.71
CA CYS A 6 4.92 -1.09 8.04
C CYS A 6 6.45 -1.00 7.88
N PHE A 7 6.91 -0.35 6.82
CA PHE A 7 8.34 -0.12 6.59
C PHE A 7 8.98 0.72 7.70
N GLU A 8 8.39 1.87 8.05
CA GLU A 8 8.92 2.71 9.14
C GLU A 8 8.85 2.01 10.51
N LEU A 9 7.79 1.24 10.77
CA LEU A 9 7.70 0.41 11.97
C LEU A 9 8.80 -0.64 12.00
N ALA A 10 9.06 -1.34 10.89
CA ALA A 10 10.15 -2.33 10.84
C ALA A 10 11.52 -1.69 11.08
N ARG A 11 11.76 -0.50 10.53
CA ARG A 11 12.97 0.28 10.82
C ARG A 11 13.08 0.60 12.30
N TYR A 12 12.04 1.19 12.88
CA TYR A 12 12.02 1.55 14.30
C TYR A 12 12.25 0.33 15.19
N PHE A 13 11.52 -0.75 14.97
CA PHE A 13 11.63 -1.98 15.77
C PHE A 13 13.01 -2.66 15.64
N SER A 14 13.65 -2.56 14.47
CA SER A 14 15.04 -3.00 14.29
C SER A 14 16.02 -2.18 15.14
N THR A 15 15.82 -0.85 15.28
CA THR A 15 16.71 0.00 16.11
C THR A 15 16.68 -0.36 17.60
N ILE A 16 15.59 -0.97 18.08
CA ILE A 16 15.45 -1.44 19.47
C ILE A 16 15.70 -2.94 19.62
N GLY A 17 16.25 -3.59 18.59
CA GLY A 17 16.62 -5.01 18.62
C GLY A 17 15.43 -5.98 18.59
N GLN A 18 14.26 -5.54 18.13
CA GLN A 18 13.04 -6.35 18.04
C GLN A 18 12.41 -6.30 16.65
N PRO A 19 13.15 -6.61 15.57
CA PRO A 19 12.60 -6.54 14.22
C PRO A 19 11.35 -7.43 14.08
N PRO A 20 10.35 -7.02 13.28
CA PRO A 20 9.21 -7.87 13.01
C PRO A 20 9.66 -9.16 12.30
N LYS A 21 8.90 -10.25 12.50
CA LYS A 21 9.20 -11.54 11.85
C LYS A 21 9.07 -11.49 10.32
N LEU A 22 8.12 -10.70 9.82
CA LEU A 22 7.76 -10.68 8.41
C LEU A 22 7.17 -9.31 8.03
N LEU A 23 7.50 -8.83 6.84
CA LEU A 23 6.75 -7.79 6.14
C LEU A 23 5.88 -8.42 5.05
N PHE A 24 4.60 -8.05 5.00
CA PHE A 24 3.66 -8.52 3.97
C PHE A 24 3.07 -7.30 3.26
N LEU A 25 3.67 -6.94 2.12
CA LEU A 25 3.42 -5.65 1.47
C LEU A 25 2.68 -5.85 0.14
N MET A 26 1.70 -4.99 -0.13
CA MET A 26 0.89 -5.01 -1.35
C MET A 26 0.35 -3.62 -1.67
N ALA A 27 -0.12 -3.39 -2.90
CA ALA A 27 -0.88 -2.19 -3.30
C ALA A 27 -0.28 -0.85 -2.82
N SER A 28 1.05 -0.72 -2.84
CA SER A 28 1.73 0.50 -2.41
C SER A 28 3.05 0.68 -3.15
N PRO A 29 3.32 1.87 -3.71
CA PRO A 29 4.63 2.16 -4.28
C PRO A 29 5.72 2.05 -3.19
N SER A 30 6.96 1.86 -3.63
CA SER A 30 8.15 1.82 -2.76
C SER A 30 8.24 3.06 -1.86
N PRO A 31 8.90 2.97 -0.69
CA PRO A 31 8.86 4.03 0.31
C PRO A 31 9.57 5.31 -0.15
N ASP A 32 10.46 5.23 -1.14
CA ASP A 32 11.10 6.37 -1.81
C ASP A 32 10.21 7.07 -2.88
N SER A 33 8.97 6.63 -3.08
CA SER A 33 8.08 7.15 -4.12
C SER A 33 6.74 7.62 -3.55
N SER A 34 6.27 8.77 -4.01
CA SER A 34 4.94 9.31 -3.66
C SER A 34 3.79 8.72 -4.49
N GLY A 35 4.05 7.85 -5.48
CA GLY A 35 2.99 7.21 -6.28
C GLY A 35 2.29 8.10 -7.31
N GLY A 36 2.64 9.39 -7.40
CA GLY A 36 2.24 10.29 -8.49
C GLY A 36 0.82 10.87 -8.43
N TRP A 37 -0.12 10.23 -7.72
CA TRP A 37 -1.47 10.78 -7.55
C TRP A 37 -1.51 11.79 -6.39
N ARG A 38 -1.83 13.06 -6.71
CA ARG A 38 -1.97 14.15 -5.74
C ARG A 38 -3.41 14.28 -5.25
N ILE A 39 -3.77 13.45 -4.29
CA ILE A 39 -5.09 13.41 -3.67
C ILE A 39 -5.35 14.66 -2.84
N SER A 40 -4.31 15.18 -2.16
CA SER A 40 -4.42 16.32 -1.23
C SER A 40 -5.00 17.58 -1.91
N GLN A 41 -4.65 17.80 -3.17
CA GLN A 41 -5.01 18.97 -3.96
C GLN A 41 -6.25 18.75 -4.84
N SER A 42 -6.79 17.53 -4.87
CA SER A 42 -7.95 17.20 -5.70
C SER A 42 -9.21 17.88 -5.17
N ASN A 43 -10.02 18.45 -6.05
CA ASN A 43 -11.35 18.95 -5.68
C ASN A 43 -12.33 17.78 -5.43
N ASP A 44 -13.52 18.06 -4.91
CA ASP A 44 -14.49 17.02 -4.52
C ASP A 44 -14.95 16.16 -5.71
N GLU A 45 -15.10 16.76 -6.89
CA GLU A 45 -15.51 16.07 -8.12
C GLU A 45 -14.42 15.13 -8.61
N GLU A 46 -13.17 15.62 -8.69
CA GLU A 46 -11.99 14.84 -9.06
C GLU A 46 -11.79 13.63 -8.14
N LEU A 47 -11.93 13.86 -6.82
CA LEU A 47 -11.76 12.82 -5.82
C LEU A 47 -12.90 11.80 -5.86
N SER A 48 -14.14 12.25 -6.00
CA SER A 48 -15.31 11.38 -6.19
C SER A 48 -15.13 10.50 -7.43
N ASP A 49 -14.75 11.08 -8.57
CA ASP A 49 -14.57 10.32 -9.81
C ASP A 49 -13.38 9.37 -9.73
N GLY A 50 -12.32 9.76 -9.03
CA GLY A 50 -11.22 8.86 -8.67
C GLY A 50 -11.72 7.66 -7.89
N LEU A 51 -12.47 7.87 -6.80
CA LEU A 51 -13.01 6.80 -5.98
C LEU A 51 -13.96 5.86 -6.74
N LYS A 52 -14.80 6.40 -7.63
CA LYS A 52 -15.65 5.59 -8.51
C LYS A 52 -14.83 4.68 -9.41
N ARG A 53 -13.79 5.22 -10.06
CA ARG A 53 -12.91 4.45 -10.96
C ARG A 53 -12.15 3.34 -10.25
N LEU A 54 -11.80 3.57 -8.98
CA LEU A 54 -11.04 2.61 -8.20
C LEU A 54 -11.85 1.44 -7.65
N GLY A 55 -13.19 1.49 -7.69
CA GLY A 55 -14.03 0.34 -7.36
C GLY A 55 -14.06 -0.10 -5.89
N GLY A 56 -13.27 0.54 -5.01
CA GLY A 56 -13.17 0.14 -3.60
C GLY A 56 -14.18 0.77 -2.65
N THR A 57 -15.00 1.74 -3.11
CA THR A 57 -16.00 2.41 -2.25
C THR A 57 -17.40 1.88 -2.56
N PRO A 58 -18.12 1.29 -1.60
CA PRO A 58 -19.47 0.76 -1.81
C PRO A 58 -20.47 1.81 -2.32
N ASP A 59 -21.40 1.40 -3.20
CA ASP A 59 -22.38 2.31 -3.81
C ASP A 59 -23.20 3.09 -2.78
N ASN A 60 -23.64 2.44 -1.70
CA ASN A 60 -24.42 3.11 -0.64
C ASN A 60 -23.63 4.22 0.07
N VAL A 61 -22.29 4.11 0.10
CA VAL A 61 -21.39 5.16 0.59
C VAL A 61 -21.28 6.28 -0.44
N MET A 62 -21.05 5.92 -1.71
CA MET A 62 -20.94 6.89 -2.82
C MET A 62 -22.18 7.77 -3.00
N HIS A 63 -23.37 7.22 -2.74
CA HIS A 63 -24.64 7.95 -2.83
C HIS A 63 -24.99 8.77 -1.57
N SER A 64 -24.14 8.80 -0.55
CA SER A 64 -24.36 9.54 0.70
C SER A 64 -23.47 10.78 0.78
N PRO A 65 -23.97 12.00 0.48
CA PRO A 65 -23.16 13.21 0.48
C PRO A 65 -22.45 13.48 1.81
N LYS A 66 -23.14 13.20 2.93
CA LYS A 66 -22.58 13.39 4.28
C LYS A 66 -21.39 12.48 4.55
N ILE A 67 -21.50 11.20 4.16
CA ILE A 67 -20.41 10.23 4.35
C ILE A 67 -19.27 10.56 3.41
N MET A 68 -19.57 10.86 2.13
CA MET A 68 -18.56 11.24 1.15
C MET A 68 -17.77 12.47 1.56
N GLN A 69 -18.42 13.50 2.11
CA GLN A 69 -17.71 14.68 2.61
C GLN A 69 -16.67 14.32 3.68
N THR A 70 -17.03 13.42 4.60
CA THR A 70 -16.11 12.96 5.66
C THR A 70 -14.97 12.13 5.07
N ILE A 71 -15.26 11.21 4.15
CA ILE A 71 -14.25 10.39 3.47
C ILE A 71 -13.28 11.28 2.69
N MET A 72 -13.77 12.28 1.94
CA MET A 72 -12.92 13.19 1.17
C MET A 72 -11.97 13.99 2.08
N THR A 73 -12.44 14.47 3.24
CA THR A 73 -11.57 15.14 4.21
C THR A 73 -10.46 14.21 4.72
N ILE A 74 -10.79 12.96 5.06
CA ILE A 74 -9.82 11.98 5.54
C ILE A 74 -8.81 11.64 4.44
N LEU A 75 -9.27 11.38 3.22
CA LEU A 75 -8.41 11.03 2.10
C LEU A 75 -7.46 12.15 1.71
N ARG A 76 -7.89 13.42 1.80
CA ARG A 76 -6.98 14.55 1.58
C ARG A 76 -5.90 14.62 2.64
N ALA A 77 -6.26 14.45 3.92
CA ALA A 77 -5.29 14.44 5.01
C ALA A 77 -4.28 13.28 4.88
N ASP A 78 -4.76 12.08 4.55
CA ASP A 78 -3.89 10.93 4.26
C ASP A 78 -3.03 11.17 3.00
N GLY A 79 -3.60 11.82 1.99
CA GLY A 79 -2.89 12.26 0.79
C GLY A 79 -1.73 13.21 1.11
N GLU A 80 -1.97 14.25 1.93
CA GLU A 80 -0.93 15.18 2.37
C GLU A 80 0.25 14.44 3.02
N LEU A 81 -0.04 13.49 3.91
CA LEU A 81 0.98 12.69 4.57
C LEU A 81 1.78 11.84 3.57
N LEU A 82 1.09 11.16 2.65
CA LEU A 82 1.73 10.26 1.67
C LEU A 82 2.55 10.99 0.62
N GLU A 83 2.09 12.17 0.22
CA GLU A 83 2.75 13.02 -0.76
C GLU A 83 4.00 13.69 -0.20
N ALA A 84 3.98 14.02 1.09
CA ALA A 84 5.15 14.57 1.80
C ALA A 84 6.15 13.48 2.23
N TYR A 85 5.71 12.23 2.37
CA TYR A 85 6.57 11.12 2.79
C TYR A 85 7.43 10.59 1.64
N GLN A 86 8.74 10.59 1.87
CA GLN A 86 9.73 9.94 1.01
C GLN A 86 10.89 9.42 1.87
N ALA A 87 11.06 8.09 1.92
CA ALA A 87 12.21 7.47 2.57
C ALA A 87 13.50 7.78 1.79
N ALA A 88 14.63 7.84 2.50
CA ALA A 88 15.92 7.95 1.84
C ALA A 88 16.25 6.64 1.11
N LYS A 89 17.00 6.72 0.00
CA LYS A 89 17.46 5.53 -0.73
C LYS A 89 18.36 4.61 0.11
N THR A 90 18.95 5.14 1.17
CA THR A 90 19.79 4.41 2.14
C THR A 90 18.98 3.74 3.23
N ASP A 91 17.67 3.98 3.31
CA ASP A 91 16.80 3.37 4.30
C ASP A 91 16.46 1.95 3.85
N ILE A 92 17.00 0.97 4.56
CA ILE A 92 16.86 -0.46 4.24
C ILE A 92 16.40 -1.18 5.52
N VAL A 93 15.53 -2.18 5.36
CA VAL A 93 15.14 -3.10 6.44
C VAL A 93 15.62 -4.52 6.14
N ASP A 94 16.15 -5.18 7.17
CA ASP A 94 16.60 -6.57 7.12
C ASP A 94 15.53 -7.48 7.74
N VAL A 95 14.40 -7.60 7.05
CA VAL A 95 13.24 -8.39 7.47
C VAL A 95 12.71 -9.17 6.27
N ASP A 96 12.51 -10.47 6.45
CA ASP A 96 11.91 -11.32 5.41
C ASP A 96 10.60 -10.70 4.92
N THR A 97 10.44 -10.66 3.61
CA THR A 97 9.35 -9.90 3.00
C THR A 97 8.60 -10.73 1.98
N VAL A 98 7.27 -10.68 2.04
CA VAL A 98 6.40 -11.05 0.94
C VAL A 98 5.91 -9.79 0.23
N LEU A 99 6.15 -9.71 -1.07
CA LEU A 99 5.58 -8.68 -1.95
C LEU A 99 4.47 -9.29 -2.79
N VAL A 100 3.25 -8.77 -2.65
CA VAL A 100 2.11 -9.15 -3.50
C VAL A 100 1.83 -8.05 -4.51
N ILE A 101 1.90 -8.40 -5.79
CA ILE A 101 1.73 -7.49 -6.91
C ILE A 101 0.43 -7.83 -7.63
N ALA A 102 -0.49 -6.86 -7.63
CA ALA A 102 -1.69 -6.89 -8.45
C ALA A 102 -1.34 -6.53 -9.90
N GLU A 103 -1.77 -7.36 -10.86
CA GLU A 103 -1.41 -7.20 -12.27
C GLU A 103 -2.21 -6.08 -12.96
N ASP A 104 -3.41 -5.78 -12.47
CA ASP A 104 -4.34 -4.80 -13.06
C ASP A 104 -4.46 -3.52 -12.20
N ASP A 105 -3.56 -3.32 -11.23
CA ASP A 105 -3.56 -2.13 -10.37
C ASP A 105 -3.14 -0.88 -11.16
N SER A 106 -4.11 0.00 -11.42
CA SER A 106 -3.91 1.27 -12.12
C SER A 106 -3.23 2.35 -11.28
N ILE A 107 -3.17 2.19 -9.95
CA ILE A 107 -2.49 3.13 -9.04
C ILE A 107 -1.02 2.72 -8.87
N VAL A 108 -0.77 1.42 -8.66
CA VAL A 108 0.56 0.91 -8.34
C VAL A 108 0.99 -0.12 -9.38
N SER A 109 1.73 0.36 -10.37
CA SER A 109 2.27 -0.48 -11.43
C SER A 109 3.24 -1.55 -10.91
N VAL A 110 3.36 -2.67 -11.64
CA VAL A 110 4.34 -3.74 -11.37
C VAL A 110 5.76 -3.20 -11.19
N PRO A 111 6.30 -2.32 -12.06
CA PRO A 111 7.64 -1.75 -11.84
C PRO A 111 7.74 -0.95 -10.54
N SER A 112 6.68 -0.24 -10.15
CA SER A 112 6.66 0.50 -8.88
C SER A 112 6.73 -0.44 -7.67
N MET A 113 5.99 -1.55 -7.69
CA MET A 113 6.11 -2.58 -6.65
C MET A 113 7.50 -3.21 -6.61
N LEU A 114 8.11 -3.52 -7.76
CA LEU A 114 9.44 -4.15 -7.81
C LEU A 114 10.56 -3.28 -7.24
N ARG A 115 10.38 -1.95 -7.17
CA ARG A 115 11.34 -1.03 -6.53
C ARG A 115 11.48 -1.26 -5.02
N TRP A 116 10.51 -1.90 -4.37
CA TRP A 116 10.64 -2.27 -2.95
C TRP A 116 11.91 -3.08 -2.68
N GLN A 117 12.40 -3.88 -3.64
CA GLN A 117 13.64 -4.65 -3.50
C GLN A 117 14.87 -3.79 -3.18
N GLN A 118 14.85 -2.48 -3.44
CA GLN A 118 15.94 -1.56 -3.09
C GLN A 118 16.00 -1.22 -1.60
N HIS A 119 14.91 -1.49 -0.87
CA HIS A 119 14.74 -1.14 0.54
C HIS A 119 14.68 -2.36 1.46
N LEU A 120 14.90 -3.57 0.92
CA LEU A 120 14.77 -4.85 1.61
C LEU A 120 16.08 -5.62 1.46
N ALA A 121 16.70 -6.03 2.56
CA ALA A 121 17.97 -6.75 2.57
C ALA A 121 17.85 -8.27 2.77
N ALA A 122 16.76 -8.72 3.40
CA ALA A 122 16.50 -10.14 3.67
C ALA A 122 15.85 -10.86 2.47
N ASP A 123 15.34 -12.08 2.68
CA ASP A 123 14.68 -12.85 1.61
C ASP A 123 13.38 -12.16 1.15
N ILE A 124 13.15 -12.16 -0.16
CA ILE A 124 11.98 -11.52 -0.77
C ILE A 124 11.22 -12.56 -1.59
N LYS A 125 10.02 -12.92 -1.13
CA LYS A 125 9.08 -13.76 -1.88
C LYS A 125 8.09 -12.87 -2.63
N ILE A 126 8.10 -12.96 -3.96
CA ILE A 126 7.19 -12.17 -4.81
C ILE A 126 6.04 -13.05 -5.29
N HIS A 127 4.81 -12.60 -5.06
CA HIS A 127 3.60 -13.20 -5.58
C HIS A 127 2.91 -12.21 -6.53
N ARG A 128 2.39 -12.73 -7.65
CA ARG A 128 1.55 -11.97 -8.58
C ARG A 128 0.13 -12.48 -8.52
N VAL A 129 -0.83 -11.58 -8.68
CA VAL A 129 -2.25 -11.89 -8.61
C VAL A 129 -3.04 -11.00 -9.56
N VAL A 130 -4.05 -11.58 -10.21
CA VAL A 130 -5.00 -10.85 -11.03
C VAL A 130 -5.91 -10.02 -10.13
N GLY A 131 -6.21 -8.79 -10.56
CA GLY A 131 -7.03 -7.86 -9.81
C GLY A 131 -6.45 -6.44 -9.78
N ASP A 132 -7.30 -5.50 -9.41
CA ASP A 132 -7.00 -4.08 -9.32
C ASP A 132 -6.37 -3.70 -7.97
N HIS A 133 -6.39 -2.41 -7.61
CA HIS A 133 -5.87 -1.92 -6.34
C HIS A 133 -6.52 -2.56 -5.10
N PHE A 134 -7.80 -2.96 -5.22
CA PHE A 134 -8.59 -3.59 -4.18
C PHE A 134 -8.69 -5.11 -4.33
N PHE A 135 -7.81 -5.74 -5.13
CA PHE A 135 -7.75 -7.19 -5.35
C PHE A 135 -7.83 -8.02 -4.05
N MET A 136 -7.33 -7.46 -2.93
CA MET A 136 -7.34 -8.11 -1.61
C MET A 136 -8.75 -8.51 -1.14
N LEU A 137 -9.80 -7.81 -1.59
CA LEU A 137 -11.18 -8.14 -1.27
C LEU A 137 -11.62 -9.47 -1.91
N GLU A 138 -11.16 -9.75 -3.12
CA GLU A 138 -11.48 -10.98 -3.86
C GLU A 138 -10.48 -12.10 -3.57
N GLN A 139 -9.21 -11.75 -3.38
CA GLN A 139 -8.08 -12.69 -3.30
C GLN A 139 -7.69 -13.02 -1.84
N TYR A 140 -8.53 -12.64 -0.86
CA TYR A 140 -8.20 -12.75 0.57
C TYR A 140 -7.75 -14.16 1.00
N GLN A 141 -8.36 -15.21 0.43
CA GLN A 141 -7.99 -16.60 0.75
C GLN A 141 -6.57 -16.93 0.30
N LYS A 142 -6.19 -16.46 -0.89
CA LYS A 142 -4.85 -16.66 -1.45
C LYS A 142 -3.81 -15.89 -0.64
N LEU A 143 -4.13 -14.65 -0.27
CA LEU A 143 -3.31 -13.82 0.61
C LEU A 143 -3.07 -14.51 1.97
N GLN A 144 -4.13 -15.07 2.57
CA GLN A 144 -4.04 -15.76 3.84
C GLN A 144 -3.13 -16.98 3.78
N VAL A 145 -3.23 -17.81 2.73
CA VAL A 145 -2.36 -18.96 2.53
C VAL A 145 -0.90 -18.53 2.46
N TRP A 146 -0.58 -17.53 1.64
CA TRP A 146 0.79 -17.02 1.50
C TRP A 146 1.35 -16.43 2.80
N LEU A 147 0.51 -15.73 3.57
CA LEU A 147 0.89 -15.20 4.87
C LEU A 147 1.23 -16.33 5.86
N ILE A 148 0.39 -17.35 5.94
CA ILE A 148 0.60 -18.50 6.84
C ILE A 148 1.87 -19.24 6.45
N GLU A 149 2.07 -19.54 5.17
CA GLU A 149 3.29 -20.20 4.66
C GLU A 149 4.55 -19.41 5.00
N ALA A 150 4.51 -18.08 4.85
CA ALA A 150 5.66 -17.22 5.15
C ALA A 150 5.98 -17.18 6.64
N LEU A 151 4.97 -17.24 7.51
CA LEU A 151 5.16 -17.24 8.97
C LEU A 151 5.62 -18.59 9.54
N GLN A 152 5.53 -19.69 8.77
CA GLN A 152 5.94 -21.03 9.20
C GLN A 152 7.42 -21.34 8.93
N LYS A 153 8.12 -20.49 8.18
CA LYS A 153 9.58 -20.50 8.08
C LYS A 153 10.22 -19.94 9.36
#